data_AF-A0A2J2H6C5-F1
#
_entry.id   AF-A0A2J2H6C5-F1
#
_cell.length_a   1.000
_cell.length_b   1.000
_cell.length_c   1.000
_cell.angle_alpha   90.00
_cell.angle_beta   90.00
_cell.angle_gamma   90.00
#
_symmetry.space_group_name_H-M   'P 1'
#
loop_
_entity.id
_entity.type
_entity.pdbx_description
1 polymer ?
#
loop_
_entity_poly.entity_id
_entity_poly.type
_entity_poly.pdbx_seq_one_letter_code
_entity_poly.pdbx_strand_id
1 'polypeptide(L)'
;MSQQGRIRGRLSTKSLWAMPGHSPLFAKLPQYFPDAEVLQVVFEADPEAVAELVPEDLEVPVPAEAMITFFRFPFSTLGPYNEFAVDVKVLLDGQDKYFTAYNYVNSDVGLAACREIWGVPKKFAVLDIIKYYDLVMGYLERPPGYRLVTAIIRPEEPAQLQPLAVTRLALK
;
A
#
# COMPACT_ATOMS: atom_id res chain seq x y z
N MET A 1 34.95 -2.33 -49.99
CA MET A 1 34.99 -2.32 -48.51
C MET A 1 33.69 -1.69 -48.01
N SER A 2 32.62 -2.47 -47.89
CA SER A 2 31.31 -1.94 -47.48
C SER A 2 31.30 -1.67 -45.98
N GLN A 3 31.04 -0.42 -45.60
CA GLN A 3 30.95 0.00 -44.22
C GLN A 3 29.88 -0.82 -43.47
N GLN A 4 30.23 -1.19 -42.24
CA GLN A 4 29.46 -2.04 -41.33
C GLN A 4 28.05 -1.50 -41.10
N GLY A 5 27.03 -2.28 -41.46
CA GLY A 5 25.62 -1.97 -41.25
C GLY A 5 25.21 -1.97 -39.79
N ARG A 6 25.45 -0.86 -39.08
CA ARG A 6 25.02 -0.65 -37.69
C ARG A 6 24.26 0.66 -37.54
N ILE A 7 23.21 0.65 -36.72
CA ILE A 7 22.40 1.84 -36.36
C ILE A 7 22.50 2.05 -34.84
N ARG A 8 22.63 3.31 -34.40
CA ARG A 8 22.72 3.68 -32.98
C ARG A 8 21.33 3.83 -32.35
N GLY A 9 21.14 3.29 -31.14
CA GLY A 9 19.94 3.53 -30.33
C GLY A 9 19.77 5.00 -29.95
N ARG A 10 18.51 5.47 -29.85
CA ARG A 10 18.16 6.89 -29.62
C ARG A 10 17.43 7.15 -28.29
N LEU A 11 17.27 6.14 -27.44
CA LEU A 11 16.61 6.31 -26.14
C LEU A 11 17.48 7.17 -25.23
N SER A 12 16.97 8.33 -24.80
CA SER A 12 17.64 9.21 -23.85
C SER A 12 17.55 8.62 -22.45
N THR A 13 18.71 8.44 -21.78
CA THR A 13 18.76 7.92 -20.40
C THR A 13 18.51 9.00 -19.35
N LYS A 14 18.68 10.28 -19.69
CA LYS A 14 18.57 11.41 -18.75
C LYS A 14 17.14 11.66 -18.25
N SER A 15 16.14 11.16 -18.97
CA SER A 15 14.71 11.40 -18.68
C SER A 15 13.95 10.15 -18.26
N LEU A 16 14.66 9.02 -18.08
CA LEU A 16 14.03 7.76 -17.66
C LEU A 16 13.51 7.88 -16.22
N TRP A 17 12.40 7.21 -15.96
CA TRP A 17 11.67 7.30 -14.69
C TRP A 17 11.46 5.93 -14.06
N ALA A 18 10.81 5.03 -14.80
CA ALA A 18 10.59 3.66 -14.42
C ALA A 18 10.73 2.76 -15.65
N MET A 19 10.76 1.46 -15.41
CA MET A 19 10.89 0.48 -16.48
C MET A 19 9.52 0.14 -17.10
N PRO A 20 9.48 -0.26 -18.39
CA PRO A 20 10.53 -0.07 -19.41
C PRO A 20 10.78 1.41 -19.72
N GLY A 21 12.04 1.81 -19.91
CA GLY A 21 12.40 3.23 -19.98
C GLY A 21 11.73 4.07 -21.08
N HIS A 22 11.31 3.46 -22.19
CA HIS A 22 10.61 4.16 -23.29
C HIS A 22 9.07 4.11 -23.16
N SER A 23 8.55 3.35 -22.20
CA SER A 23 7.13 3.21 -21.91
C SER A 23 6.99 2.79 -20.44
N PRO A 24 7.21 3.71 -19.48
CA PRO A 24 7.21 3.39 -18.06
C PRO A 24 5.87 2.79 -17.61
N LEU A 25 5.90 1.81 -16.70
CA LEU A 25 4.69 1.14 -16.20
C LEU A 25 3.75 2.08 -15.43
N PHE A 26 4.28 3.12 -14.79
CA PHE A 26 3.51 4.08 -14.00
C PHE A 26 3.98 5.53 -14.25
N ALA A 27 3.05 6.48 -14.04
CA ALA A 27 3.29 7.91 -14.24
C ALA A 27 4.26 8.50 -13.19
N LYS A 28 4.78 9.69 -13.48
CA LYS A 28 5.55 10.50 -12.51
C LYS A 28 4.64 11.06 -11.43
N LEU A 29 5.23 11.43 -10.29
CA LEU A 29 4.55 12.12 -9.19
C LEU A 29 4.06 13.52 -9.60
N PRO A 30 2.99 14.06 -8.98
CA PRO A 30 2.18 13.46 -7.91
C PRO A 30 1.19 12.40 -8.42
N GLN A 31 0.82 11.45 -7.54
CA GLN A 31 -0.26 10.50 -7.77
C GLN A 31 -1.54 10.99 -7.08
N TYR A 32 -2.71 10.70 -7.65
CA TYR A 32 -4.01 11.12 -7.11
C TYR A 32 -4.92 9.91 -6.85
N PHE A 33 -5.65 9.95 -5.73
CA PHE A 33 -6.54 8.87 -5.26
C PHE A 33 -7.88 9.46 -4.74
N PRO A 34 -8.67 10.14 -5.59
CA PRO A 34 -9.97 10.67 -5.18
C PRO A 34 -10.93 9.53 -4.80
N ASP A 35 -11.87 9.85 -3.91
CA ASP A 35 -12.97 8.96 -3.52
C ASP A 35 -12.52 7.58 -3.00
N ALA A 36 -11.32 7.51 -2.42
CA ALA A 36 -10.82 6.30 -1.80
C ALA A 36 -11.77 5.84 -0.68
N GLU A 37 -12.24 4.59 -0.76
CA GLU A 37 -12.99 3.97 0.33
C GLU A 37 -12.00 3.29 1.27
N VAL A 38 -12.20 3.46 2.58
CA VAL A 38 -11.31 2.91 3.62
C VAL A 38 -12.15 2.12 4.63
N LEU A 39 -11.74 0.88 4.88
CA LEU A 39 -12.22 0.08 6.00
C LEU A 39 -11.03 -0.23 6.91
N GLN A 40 -10.97 0.40 8.07
CA GLN A 40 -9.86 0.30 9.00
C GLN A 40 -10.30 -0.29 10.33
N VAL A 41 -9.47 -1.16 10.90
CA VAL A 41 -9.63 -1.70 12.24
C VAL A 41 -8.31 -1.46 12.98
N VAL A 42 -8.37 -0.71 14.07
CA VAL A 42 -7.25 -0.47 14.98
C VAL A 42 -7.44 -1.36 16.20
N PHE A 43 -6.38 -2.00 16.67
CA PHE A 43 -6.42 -2.93 17.78
C PHE A 43 -5.08 -2.97 18.52
N GLU A 44 -5.12 -3.37 19.79
CA GLU A 44 -3.93 -3.70 20.55
C GLU A 44 -3.44 -5.09 20.14
N ALA A 45 -2.15 -5.21 19.85
CA ALA A 45 -1.50 -6.45 19.46
C ALA A 45 -0.50 -6.92 20.53
N ASP A 46 -0.07 -8.17 20.43
CA ASP A 46 1.03 -8.69 21.24
C ASP A 46 2.34 -7.94 20.89
N PRO A 47 2.99 -7.23 21.83
CA PRO A 47 4.22 -6.49 21.56
C PRO A 47 5.35 -7.35 21.00
N GLU A 48 5.47 -8.62 21.42
CA GLU A 48 6.53 -9.52 20.94
C GLU A 48 6.29 -9.91 19.47
N ALA A 49 5.03 -10.19 19.11
CA ALA A 49 4.67 -10.47 17.72
C ALA A 49 4.86 -9.25 16.81
N VAL A 50 4.63 -8.03 17.32
CA VAL A 50 4.93 -6.79 16.58
C VAL A 50 6.45 -6.61 16.43
N ALA A 51 7.23 -6.87 17.48
CA ALA A 51 8.69 -6.77 17.44
C ALA A 51 9.32 -7.69 16.38
N GLU A 52 8.77 -8.89 16.15
CA GLU A 52 9.24 -9.78 15.06
C GLU A 52 9.08 -9.20 13.64
N LEU A 53 8.16 -8.24 13.46
CA LEU A 53 7.86 -7.63 12.16
C LEU A 53 8.65 -6.34 11.93
N VAL A 54 9.15 -5.71 13.00
CA VAL A 54 9.71 -4.36 13.00
C VAL A 54 11.24 -4.43 12.85
N PRO A 55 11.87 -3.62 11.97
CA PRO A 55 13.33 -3.51 11.87
C PRO A 55 13.98 -3.15 13.21
N GLU A 56 15.19 -3.67 13.44
CA GLU A 56 15.95 -3.47 14.69
C GLU A 56 16.27 -2.00 15.02
N ASP A 57 16.25 -1.12 14.00
CA ASP A 57 16.46 0.32 14.15
C ASP A 57 15.24 1.08 14.71
N LEU A 58 14.09 0.42 14.87
CA LEU A 58 12.83 1.02 15.35
C LEU A 58 12.41 0.37 16.67
N GLU A 59 11.74 1.15 17.52
CA GLU A 59 11.24 0.66 18.80
C GLU A 59 9.73 0.43 18.74
N VAL A 60 9.23 -0.57 19.47
CA VAL A 60 7.79 -0.85 19.59
C VAL A 60 7.27 -0.24 20.90
N PRO A 61 6.32 0.72 20.87
CA PRO A 61 5.72 1.25 22.09
C PRO A 61 4.81 0.20 22.74
N VAL A 62 4.67 0.26 24.07
CA VAL A 62 3.74 -0.56 24.85
C VAL A 62 2.72 0.36 25.52
N PRO A 63 1.40 0.16 25.33
CA PRO A 63 0.76 -0.92 24.56
C PRO A 63 1.03 -0.84 23.05
N ALA A 64 1.19 -2.01 22.41
CA ALA A 64 1.50 -2.10 20.99
C ALA A 64 0.22 -1.95 20.16
N GLU A 65 0.16 -0.90 19.36
CA GLU A 65 -0.97 -0.62 18.48
C GLU A 65 -0.68 -1.13 17.07
N ALA A 66 -1.63 -1.86 16.50
CA ALA A 66 -1.63 -2.29 15.12
C ALA A 66 -2.93 -1.88 14.44
N MET A 67 -2.90 -1.75 13.12
CA MET A 67 -4.08 -1.54 12.31
C MET A 67 -4.04 -2.37 11.04
N ILE A 68 -5.21 -2.87 10.68
CA ILE A 68 -5.45 -3.42 9.35
C ILE A 68 -6.33 -2.47 8.57
N THR A 69 -5.98 -2.21 7.32
CA THR A 69 -6.71 -1.25 6.48
C THR A 69 -6.96 -1.85 5.11
N PHE A 70 -8.22 -1.95 4.71
CA PHE A 70 -8.61 -2.17 3.32
C PHE A 70 -8.87 -0.84 2.63
N PHE A 71 -8.37 -0.71 1.42
CA PHE A 71 -8.62 0.41 0.53
C PHE A 71 -9.28 -0.07 -0.75
N ARG A 72 -10.25 0.69 -1.22
CA ARG A 72 -10.69 0.65 -2.62
C ARG A 72 -10.43 2.01 -3.23
N PHE A 73 -9.75 2.03 -4.36
CA PHE A 73 -9.53 3.22 -5.16
C PHE A 73 -10.38 3.12 -6.43
N PRO A 74 -11.58 3.73 -6.49
CA PRO A 74 -12.42 3.71 -7.69
C PRO A 74 -11.73 4.40 -8.88
N PHE A 75 -10.87 5.37 -8.59
CA PHE A 75 -9.96 5.98 -9.54
C PHE A 75 -8.62 6.28 -8.86
N SER A 76 -7.53 6.10 -9.61
CA SER A 76 -6.25 6.71 -9.28
C SER A 76 -5.44 6.96 -10.55
N THR A 77 -4.38 7.75 -10.45
CA THR A 77 -3.37 7.87 -11.53
C THR A 77 -2.64 6.56 -11.84
N LEU A 78 -2.76 5.56 -10.96
CA LEU A 78 -2.25 4.19 -11.16
C LEU A 78 -3.34 3.23 -11.70
N GLY A 79 -4.52 3.75 -12.03
CA GLY A 79 -5.71 2.96 -12.35
C GLY A 79 -6.53 2.59 -11.10
N PRO A 80 -7.73 2.01 -11.28
CA PRO A 80 -8.53 1.52 -10.17
C PRO A 80 -7.93 0.24 -9.59
N TYR A 81 -7.88 0.13 -8.27
CA TYR A 81 -7.41 -1.08 -7.59
C TYR A 81 -7.87 -1.13 -6.13
N ASN A 82 -7.71 -2.30 -5.51
CA ASN A 82 -7.89 -2.48 -4.08
C ASN A 82 -6.55 -2.79 -3.41
N GLU A 83 -6.43 -2.37 -2.16
CA GLU A 83 -5.25 -2.60 -1.34
C GLU A 83 -5.62 -3.03 0.08
N PHE A 84 -4.73 -3.78 0.72
CA PHE A 84 -4.81 -4.11 2.13
C PHE A 84 -3.44 -3.88 2.77
N ALA A 85 -3.40 -3.24 3.94
CA ALA A 85 -2.18 -3.01 4.69
C ALA A 85 -2.31 -3.48 6.14
N VAL A 86 -1.17 -3.92 6.70
CA VAL A 86 -0.96 -4.07 8.14
C VAL A 86 0.10 -3.05 8.53
N ASP A 87 -0.30 -2.07 9.34
CA ASP A 87 0.58 -1.05 9.88
C ASP A 87 0.70 -1.24 11.38
N VAL A 88 1.91 -1.11 11.91
CA VAL A 88 2.18 -1.17 13.35
C VAL A 88 2.78 0.14 13.82
N LYS A 89 2.35 0.61 14.99
CA LYS A 89 2.90 1.82 15.60
C LYS A 89 4.33 1.53 16.07
N VAL A 90 5.25 2.45 15.76
CA VAL A 90 6.68 2.35 16.11
C VAL A 90 7.20 3.71 16.55
N LEU A 91 8.34 3.73 17.21
CA LEU A 91 9.12 4.94 17.50
C LEU A 91 10.34 4.99 16.60
N LEU A 92 10.54 6.13 15.94
CA LEU A 92 11.78 6.50 15.27
C LEU A 92 12.32 7.75 15.95
N ASP A 93 13.49 7.66 16.57
CA ASP A 93 14.10 8.73 17.35
C ASP A 93 13.14 9.32 18.41
N GLY A 94 12.38 8.45 19.09
CA GLY A 94 11.39 8.82 20.09
C GLY A 94 10.10 9.46 19.54
N GLN A 95 9.92 9.53 18.21
CA GLN A 95 8.72 10.04 17.58
C GLN A 95 7.79 8.92 17.12
N ASP A 96 6.49 9.07 17.42
CA ASP A 96 5.45 8.19 16.91
C ASP A 96 5.43 8.18 15.37
N LYS A 97 5.58 6.98 14.79
CA LYS A 97 5.43 6.67 13.36
C LYS A 97 4.62 5.39 13.19
N TYR A 98 4.38 5.04 11.94
CA TYR A 98 3.84 3.73 11.56
C TYR A 98 4.79 3.04 10.59
N PHE A 99 4.96 1.74 10.80
CA PHE A 99 5.70 0.86 9.92
C PHE A 99 4.72 -0.09 9.23
N THR A 100 4.70 -0.09 7.89
CA THR A 100 3.88 -1.00 7.10
C THR A 100 4.57 -2.37 7.04
N ALA A 101 4.13 -3.32 7.86
CA ALA A 101 4.69 -4.67 7.92
C ALA A 101 4.27 -5.52 6.71
N TYR A 102 3.01 -5.39 6.28
CA TYR A 102 2.49 -6.10 5.11
C TYR A 102 1.63 -5.20 4.26
N ASN A 103 1.70 -5.40 2.95
CA ASN A 103 0.81 -4.73 2.02
C ASN A 103 0.47 -5.66 0.85
N TYR A 104 -0.80 -5.69 0.48
CA TYR A 104 -1.34 -6.52 -0.59
C TYR A 104 -2.18 -5.71 -1.55
N VAL A 105 -2.08 -6.02 -2.83
CA VAL A 105 -2.73 -5.27 -3.91
C VAL A 105 -3.18 -6.21 -5.02
N ASN A 106 -4.16 -5.79 -5.81
CA ASN A 106 -4.66 -6.54 -6.97
C ASN A 106 -4.33 -5.89 -8.33
N SER A 107 -3.38 -4.94 -8.37
CA SER A 107 -2.93 -4.22 -9.57
C SER A 107 -1.40 -4.29 -9.69
N ASP A 108 -0.91 -4.57 -10.90
CA ASP A 108 0.52 -4.59 -11.23
C ASP A 108 1.13 -3.20 -11.21
N VAL A 109 0.41 -2.21 -11.74
CA VAL A 109 0.83 -0.80 -11.68
C VAL A 109 0.90 -0.33 -10.23
N GLY A 110 -0.12 -0.64 -9.41
CA GLY A 110 -0.13 -0.32 -7.99
C GLY A 110 0.97 -1.04 -7.20
N LEU A 111 1.26 -2.29 -7.55
CA LEU A 111 2.37 -3.07 -6.98
C LEU A 111 3.72 -2.42 -7.28
N ALA A 112 4.01 -2.20 -8.56
CA ALA A 112 5.31 -1.73 -9.02
C ALA A 112 5.58 -0.28 -8.57
N ALA A 113 4.63 0.63 -8.77
CA ALA A 113 4.79 2.04 -8.42
C ALA A 113 5.11 2.22 -6.93
N CYS A 114 4.36 1.55 -6.05
CA CYS A 114 4.57 1.69 -4.61
C CYS A 114 5.89 1.09 -4.13
N ARG A 115 6.31 -0.03 -4.72
CA ARG A 115 7.60 -0.67 -4.41
C ARG A 115 8.78 0.15 -4.90
N GLU A 116 8.72 0.64 -6.13
CA GLU A 116 9.85 1.31 -6.79
C GLU A 116 10.03 2.77 -6.37
N ILE A 117 8.94 3.49 -6.08
CA ILE A 117 9.01 4.90 -5.67
C ILE A 117 9.24 5.03 -4.15
N TRP A 118 8.49 4.30 -3.34
CA TRP A 118 8.47 4.49 -1.88
C TRP A 118 8.96 3.27 -1.07
N GLY A 119 9.22 2.12 -1.70
CA GLY A 119 9.69 0.92 -0.98
C GLY A 119 8.61 0.17 -0.21
N VAL A 120 7.31 0.42 -0.48
CA VAL A 120 6.20 -0.27 0.23
C VAL A 120 6.27 -1.79 -0.03
N PRO A 121 6.10 -2.66 0.99
CA PRO A 121 6.34 -4.11 0.86
C PRO A 121 5.17 -4.87 0.21
N LYS A 122 4.67 -4.36 -0.93
CA LYS A 122 3.49 -4.88 -1.62
C LYS A 122 3.70 -6.28 -2.20
N LYS A 123 2.66 -7.11 -2.11
CA LYS A 123 2.50 -8.42 -2.76
C LYS A 123 1.14 -8.51 -3.47
N PHE A 124 1.00 -9.40 -4.45
CA PHE A 124 -0.30 -9.67 -5.06
C PHE A 124 -1.21 -10.54 -4.18
N ALA A 125 -2.50 -10.20 -4.15
CA ALA A 125 -3.55 -11.00 -3.54
C ALA A 125 -4.93 -10.72 -4.17
N VAL A 126 -5.90 -11.58 -3.87
CA VAL A 126 -7.33 -11.34 -4.16
C VAL A 126 -7.95 -10.69 -2.93
N LEU A 127 -8.53 -9.51 -3.09
CA LEU A 127 -9.11 -8.76 -1.98
C LEU A 127 -10.18 -7.78 -2.43
N ASP A 128 -11.15 -7.51 -1.57
CA ASP A 128 -12.22 -6.57 -1.87
C ASP A 128 -12.93 -6.04 -0.61
N ILE A 129 -13.70 -4.96 -0.80
CA ILE A 129 -14.62 -4.40 0.21
C ILE A 129 -16.07 -4.65 -0.23
N ILE A 130 -16.77 -5.55 0.44
CA ILE A 130 -18.17 -5.90 0.15
C ILE A 130 -19.09 -5.15 1.12
N LYS A 131 -20.15 -4.54 0.58
CA LYS A 131 -21.24 -3.97 1.38
C LYS A 131 -22.44 -4.90 1.24
N TYR A 132 -22.97 -5.39 2.37
CA TYR A 132 -24.08 -6.34 2.39
C TYR A 132 -25.04 -5.98 3.52
N TYR A 133 -26.26 -5.56 3.17
CA TYR A 133 -27.20 -4.93 4.10
C TYR A 133 -26.56 -3.77 4.87
N ASP A 134 -26.48 -3.88 6.20
CA ASP A 134 -25.89 -2.93 7.13
C ASP A 134 -24.45 -3.30 7.51
N LEU A 135 -23.82 -4.25 6.81
CA LEU A 135 -22.44 -4.68 7.05
C LEU A 135 -21.51 -4.21 5.93
N VAL A 136 -20.30 -3.83 6.32
CA VAL A 136 -19.15 -3.61 5.45
C VAL A 136 -18.09 -4.65 5.80
N MET A 137 -17.70 -5.45 4.82
CA MET A 137 -16.72 -6.53 4.98
C MET A 137 -15.52 -6.30 4.07
N GLY A 138 -14.31 -6.37 4.63
CA GLY A 138 -13.06 -6.50 3.89
C GLY A 138 -12.57 -7.94 3.94
N TYR A 139 -12.04 -8.45 2.83
CA TYR A 139 -11.39 -9.76 2.83
C TYR A 139 -10.10 -9.79 2.01
N LEU A 140 -9.17 -10.66 2.42
CA LEU A 140 -7.91 -10.94 1.74
C LEU A 140 -7.70 -12.44 1.56
N GLU A 141 -7.39 -12.87 0.34
CA GLU A 141 -7.09 -14.24 -0.05
C GLU A 141 -5.76 -14.36 -0.76
N ARG A 142 -4.92 -15.29 -0.29
CA ARG A 142 -3.64 -15.62 -0.92
C ARG A 142 -3.16 -17.02 -0.50
N PRO A 143 -3.18 -18.02 -1.40
CA PRO A 143 -3.68 -17.97 -2.78
C PRO A 143 -5.20 -17.77 -2.86
N PRO A 144 -5.76 -17.50 -4.06
CA PRO A 144 -7.21 -17.39 -4.24
C PRO A 144 -7.95 -18.62 -3.69
N GLY A 145 -9.05 -18.40 -2.95
CA GLY A 145 -9.78 -19.44 -2.25
C GLY A 145 -9.25 -19.77 -0.84
N TYR A 146 -8.12 -19.20 -0.41
CA TYR A 146 -7.58 -19.35 0.94
C TYR A 146 -7.61 -18.01 1.67
N ARG A 147 -8.62 -17.86 2.54
CA ARG A 147 -8.87 -16.64 3.32
C ARG A 147 -7.80 -16.45 4.39
N LEU A 148 -7.09 -15.32 4.35
CA LEU A 148 -6.12 -14.93 5.37
C LEU A 148 -6.71 -13.90 6.34
N VAL A 149 -7.48 -12.94 5.85
CA VAL A 149 -8.05 -11.86 6.66
C VAL A 149 -9.51 -11.66 6.30
N THR A 150 -10.37 -11.54 7.33
CA THR A 150 -11.74 -11.05 7.20
C THR A 150 -11.96 -10.00 8.27
N ALA A 151 -12.42 -8.82 7.88
CA ALA A 151 -12.86 -7.77 8.79
C ALA A 151 -14.31 -7.42 8.47
N ILE A 152 -15.16 -7.32 9.49
CA ILE A 152 -16.57 -6.97 9.33
C ILE A 152 -16.89 -5.86 10.30
N ILE A 153 -17.50 -4.80 9.80
CA ILE A 153 -17.97 -3.67 10.59
C ILE A 153 -19.44 -3.43 10.25
N ARG A 154 -20.24 -3.15 11.28
CA ARG A 154 -21.57 -2.56 11.14
C ARG A 154 -21.42 -1.05 11.38
N PRO A 155 -21.57 -0.18 10.38
CA PRO A 155 -21.50 1.26 10.60
C PRO A 155 -22.65 1.72 11.50
N GLU A 156 -22.33 2.35 12.62
CA GLU A 156 -23.34 2.90 13.55
C GLU A 156 -23.40 4.44 13.49
N GLU A 157 -22.32 5.08 13.07
CA GLU A 157 -22.21 6.54 12.92
C GLU A 157 -21.26 6.90 11.76
N PRO A 158 -21.34 8.13 11.21
CA PRO A 158 -20.38 8.62 10.23
C PRO A 158 -18.95 8.60 10.78
N ALA A 159 -18.00 8.10 9.99
CA ALA A 159 -16.59 8.13 10.36
C ALA A 159 -16.11 9.58 10.50
N GLN A 160 -15.51 9.91 11.64
CA GLN A 160 -14.82 11.18 11.82
C GLN A 160 -13.50 11.12 11.05
N LEU A 161 -13.46 11.77 9.89
CA LEU A 161 -12.24 11.91 9.09
C LEU A 161 -11.26 12.83 9.82
N GLN A 162 -10.50 12.28 10.76
CA GLN A 162 -9.26 12.92 11.19
C GLN A 162 -8.23 12.67 10.10
N PRO A 163 -7.49 13.68 9.62
CA PRO A 163 -6.37 13.44 8.73
C PRO A 163 -5.36 12.58 9.49
N LEU A 164 -5.37 11.27 9.24
CA LEU A 164 -4.37 10.36 9.77
C LEU A 164 -3.01 10.92 9.34
N ALA A 165 -2.10 11.13 10.29
CA ALA A 165 -0.72 11.51 9.96
C ALA A 165 -0.07 10.50 9.00
N VAL A 166 -0.59 9.26 8.97
CA VAL A 166 -0.23 8.15 8.08
C VAL A 166 -0.39 8.50 6.60
N THR A 167 -1.40 9.30 6.22
CA THR A 167 -1.60 9.69 4.81
C THR A 167 -0.52 10.67 4.30
N ARG A 168 0.35 11.18 5.18
CA ARG A 168 1.50 12.02 4.80
C ARG A 168 2.80 11.24 4.57
N LEU A 169 2.85 9.92 4.73
CA LEU A 169 4.11 9.17 4.52
C LEU A 169 4.56 9.06 3.05
N ALA A 170 3.73 9.45 2.08
CA ALA A 170 4.08 9.44 0.67
C ALA A 170 4.49 10.80 0.08
N LEU A 171 4.43 11.89 0.86
CA LEU A 171 4.76 13.23 0.39
C LEU A 171 5.70 13.90 1.40
N LYS A 172 6.98 13.96 1.03
CA LYS A 172 7.87 15.01 1.56
C LYS A 172 7.28 16.38 1.26
#